data_AF-Q0SU15-F1
#
_entry.id   AF-Q0SU15-F1
#
_cell.length_a   1.000
_cell.length_b   1.000
_cell.length_c   1.000
_cell.angle_alpha   90.00
_cell.angle_beta   90.00
_cell.angle_gamma   90.00
#
_symmetry.space_group_name_H-M   'P 1'
#
loop_
_entity.id
_entity.type
_entity.pdbx_description
1 polymer ?
#
loop_
_entity_poly.entity_id
_entity_poly.type
_entity_poly.pdbx_seq_one_letter_code
_entity_poly.pdbx_strand_id
1 'polypeptide(L)'
;MVNKRYESLSTEPEKLPFIDRLVADSRQVALNHTAGLSPPQQVQMAFFSAFSLVDKENTYKNQTIDICHRRQKLLFEGLDLPIKENPYDASYYAEFDLLQWALKNYGPEFANYLESNYKPVDVLYKLAEESSIVLLSGGGFQGPEWSVRISLANLLNFN
;
A
#
# COMPACT_ATOMS: atom_id res chain seq x y z
N MET A 1 14.74 -18.36 30.73
CA MET A 1 13.45 -18.33 30.00
C MET A 1 13.58 -18.93 28.60
N VAL A 2 14.57 -18.52 27.79
CA VAL A 2 14.86 -19.10 26.45
C VAL A 2 15.14 -20.60 26.51
N ASN A 3 16.04 -21.06 27.39
CA ASN A 3 16.42 -22.47 27.43
C ASN A 3 15.24 -23.39 27.72
N LYS A 4 14.46 -23.06 28.75
CA LYS A 4 13.23 -23.78 29.08
C LYS A 4 12.18 -23.76 27.97
N ARG A 5 12.12 -22.68 27.16
CA ARG A 5 11.11 -22.56 26.09
C ARG A 5 11.43 -23.46 24.90
N TYR A 6 12.70 -23.58 24.50
CA TYR A 6 13.09 -24.31 23.29
C TYR A 6 13.86 -25.61 23.57
N GLU A 7 13.86 -26.09 24.82
CA GLU A 7 14.51 -27.37 25.20
C GLU A 7 13.97 -28.58 24.44
N SER A 8 12.73 -28.51 23.93
CA SER A 8 12.15 -29.56 23.08
C SER A 8 12.68 -29.56 21.64
N LEU A 9 13.35 -28.48 21.21
CA LEU A 9 13.84 -28.32 19.83
C LEU A 9 15.36 -28.50 19.70
N SER A 10 16.11 -28.21 20.76
CA SER A 10 17.58 -28.24 20.73
C SER A 10 18.15 -28.54 22.10
N THR A 11 19.31 -29.22 22.12
CA THR A 11 20.13 -29.43 23.33
C THR A 11 20.91 -28.18 23.72
N GLU A 12 21.05 -27.20 22.83
CA GLU A 12 21.66 -25.89 23.08
C GLU A 12 20.69 -24.74 22.68
N PRO A 13 19.53 -24.60 23.35
CA PRO A 13 18.52 -23.59 23.01
C PRO A 13 19.04 -22.16 22.91
N GLU A 14 20.02 -21.78 23.74
CA GLU A 14 20.62 -20.46 23.74
C GLU A 14 21.33 -20.14 22.42
N LYS A 15 21.79 -21.17 21.70
CA LYS A 15 22.45 -21.04 20.40
C LYS A 15 21.48 -21.04 19.22
N LEU A 16 20.20 -21.32 19.42
CA LEU A 16 19.21 -21.28 18.33
C LEU A 16 19.18 -19.88 17.71
N PRO A 17 19.44 -19.73 16.41
CA PRO A 17 19.33 -18.47 15.70
C PRO A 17 17.95 -17.85 15.88
N PHE A 18 17.88 -16.52 15.90
CA PHE A 18 16.61 -15.83 16.09
C PHE A 18 15.58 -16.16 14.98
N ILE A 19 16.03 -16.35 13.74
CA ILE A 19 15.15 -16.72 12.62
C ILE A 19 14.46 -18.08 12.85
N ASP A 20 15.15 -19.06 13.42
CA ASP A 20 14.58 -20.37 13.73
C ASP A 20 13.60 -20.28 14.90
N ARG A 21 13.82 -19.34 15.83
CA ARG A 21 12.84 -19.03 16.90
C ARG A 21 11.57 -18.43 16.33
N LEU A 22 11.65 -17.59 15.28
CA LEU A 22 10.45 -17.10 14.59
C LEU A 22 9.62 -18.25 13.98
N VAL A 23 10.27 -19.25 13.38
CA VAL A 23 9.60 -20.43 12.86
C VAL A 23 8.95 -21.24 13.98
N ALA A 24 9.70 -21.53 15.04
CA ALA A 24 9.21 -22.27 16.21
C ALA A 24 8.02 -21.55 16.87
N ASP A 25 8.14 -20.26 17.15
CA ASP A 25 7.11 -19.46 17.82
C ASP A 25 5.86 -19.29 16.96
N SER A 26 5.98 -19.29 15.63
CA SER A 26 4.83 -19.20 14.71
C SER A 26 3.81 -20.34 14.92
N ARG A 27 4.22 -21.44 15.56
CA ARG A 27 3.39 -22.62 15.87
C ARG A 27 3.59 -23.11 17.30
N GLN A 28 3.78 -22.19 18.26
CA GLN A 28 3.82 -22.51 19.71
C GLN A 28 4.95 -23.48 20.12
N VAL A 29 6.06 -23.47 19.40
CA VAL A 29 7.27 -24.30 19.62
C VAL A 29 7.06 -25.80 19.42
N ALA A 30 6.13 -26.43 20.12
CA ALA A 30 5.92 -27.88 20.08
C ALA A 30 5.55 -28.41 18.69
N LEU A 31 4.92 -27.59 17.84
CA LEU A 31 4.53 -27.96 16.48
C LEU A 31 5.55 -27.51 15.41
N ASN A 32 6.79 -27.21 15.81
CA ASN A 32 7.84 -26.75 14.90
C ASN A 32 8.09 -27.71 13.73
N HIS A 33 8.04 -29.02 13.94
CA HIS A 33 8.29 -30.02 12.90
C HIS A 33 7.23 -30.07 11.79
N THR A 34 6.08 -29.41 12.00
CA THR A 34 5.01 -29.23 11.02
C THR A 34 4.72 -27.74 10.76
N ALA A 35 5.63 -26.85 11.17
CA ALA A 35 5.53 -25.42 10.90
C ALA A 35 5.98 -25.10 9.46
N GLY A 36 5.89 -23.81 9.11
CA GLY A 36 6.32 -23.32 7.80
C GLY A 36 5.17 -23.09 6.81
N LEU A 37 5.54 -22.47 5.70
CA LEU A 37 4.64 -22.15 4.59
C LEU A 37 4.37 -23.42 3.76
N SER A 38 3.18 -23.55 3.16
CA SER A 38 2.87 -24.75 2.38
C SER A 38 3.83 -24.93 1.18
N PRO A 39 4.20 -26.18 0.80
CA PRO A 39 5.09 -26.40 -0.34
C PRO A 39 4.62 -25.76 -1.66
N PRO A 40 3.32 -25.77 -2.03
CA PRO A 40 2.86 -25.07 -3.24
C PRO A 40 3.12 -23.57 -3.21
N GLN A 41 2.94 -22.91 -2.06
CA GLN A 41 3.25 -21.48 -1.92
C GLN A 41 4.75 -21.20 -2.03
N GLN A 42 5.62 -22.07 -1.49
CA GLN A 42 7.07 -21.94 -1.63
C GLN A 42 7.51 -22.12 -3.09
N VAL A 43 6.93 -23.10 -3.81
CA VAL A 43 7.21 -23.32 -5.24
C VAL A 43 6.77 -22.10 -6.07
N GLN A 44 5.58 -21.56 -5.81
CA GLN A 44 5.12 -20.36 -6.52
C GLN A 44 6.01 -19.15 -6.24
N MET A 45 6.47 -18.97 -4.99
CA MET A 45 7.43 -17.93 -4.63
C MET A 45 8.74 -18.09 -5.39
N ALA A 46 9.27 -19.32 -5.48
CA ALA A 46 10.47 -19.62 -6.25
C ALA A 46 10.28 -19.32 -7.75
N PHE A 47 9.11 -19.59 -8.32
CA PHE A 47 8.80 -19.21 -9.71
C PHE A 47 8.73 -17.70 -9.90
N PHE A 48 8.14 -16.94 -8.97
CA PHE A 48 8.17 -15.47 -9.05
C PHE A 48 9.61 -14.92 -8.95
N SER A 49 10.45 -15.50 -8.08
CA SER A 49 11.86 -15.14 -8.00
C SER A 49 12.61 -15.46 -9.29
N ALA A 50 12.43 -16.66 -9.84
CA ALA A 50 13.06 -17.07 -11.09
C ALA A 50 12.61 -16.20 -12.27
N PHE A 51 11.31 -15.90 -12.36
CA PHE A 51 10.73 -14.99 -13.35
C PHE A 51 11.42 -13.62 -13.30
N SER A 52 11.57 -13.03 -12.11
CA SER A 52 12.28 -11.74 -11.96
C SER A 52 13.78 -11.81 -12.23
N LEU A 53 14.44 -12.94 -11.95
CA LEU A 53 15.90 -13.09 -12.16
C LEU A 53 16.26 -13.33 -13.62
N VAL A 54 15.37 -13.96 -14.40
CA VAL A 54 15.55 -14.23 -15.83
C VAL A 54 15.26 -12.99 -16.68
N ASP A 55 14.32 -12.12 -16.26
CA ASP A 55 14.03 -10.83 -16.91
C ASP A 55 15.17 -9.81 -16.66
N LYS A 56 16.23 -9.89 -17.47
CA LYS A 56 17.41 -9.01 -17.36
C LYS A 56 17.13 -7.56 -17.74
N GLU A 57 16.11 -7.33 -18.56
CA GLU A 57 15.74 -6.00 -19.05
C GLU A 57 14.75 -5.30 -18.09
N ASN A 58 14.33 -5.97 -17.02
CA ASN A 58 13.29 -5.50 -16.10
C ASN A 58 11.98 -5.15 -16.83
N THR A 59 11.66 -5.85 -17.92
CA THR A 59 10.47 -5.59 -18.74
C THR A 59 9.20 -5.58 -17.90
N TYR A 60 8.98 -6.60 -17.07
CA TYR A 60 7.76 -6.68 -16.24
C TYR A 60 7.72 -5.57 -15.19
N LYS A 61 8.87 -5.28 -14.55
CA LYS A 61 8.98 -4.22 -13.55
C LYS A 61 8.64 -2.85 -14.18
N ASN A 62 9.24 -2.52 -15.30
CA ASN A 62 9.00 -1.25 -15.99
C ASN A 62 7.54 -1.12 -16.42
N GLN A 63 6.94 -2.18 -16.97
CA GLN A 63 5.51 -2.20 -17.30
C GLN A 63 4.62 -1.92 -16.07
N THR A 64 4.92 -2.52 -14.92
CA THR A 64 4.14 -2.27 -13.69
C THR A 64 4.30 -0.84 -13.17
N ILE A 65 5.51 -0.28 -13.26
CA ILE A 65 5.80 1.12 -12.91
C ILE A 65 5.05 2.07 -13.85
N ASP A 66 5.10 1.81 -15.16
CA ASP A 66 4.44 2.62 -16.20
C ASP A 66 2.92 2.64 -16.04
N ILE A 67 2.30 1.53 -15.61
CA ILE A 67 0.86 1.49 -15.33
C ILE A 67 0.50 2.48 -14.21
N CYS A 68 1.27 2.49 -13.12
CA CYS A 68 1.05 3.39 -12.00
C CYS A 68 1.25 4.86 -12.40
N HIS A 69 2.34 5.20 -13.09
CA HIS A 69 2.57 6.57 -13.56
C HIS A 69 1.53 7.04 -14.57
N ARG A 70 1.09 6.17 -15.49
CA ARG A 70 0.01 6.52 -16.43
C ARG A 70 -1.28 6.85 -15.69
N ARG A 71 -1.64 6.07 -14.66
CA ARG A 71 -2.82 6.32 -13.83
C ARG A 71 -2.68 7.58 -12.99
N GLN A 72 -1.51 7.85 -12.43
CA GLN A 72 -1.21 9.10 -11.76
C GLN A 72 -1.44 10.29 -12.69
N LYS A 73 -0.91 10.21 -13.91
CA LYS A 73 -1.06 11.25 -14.92
C LYS A 73 -2.53 11.52 -15.24
N LEU A 74 -3.31 10.48 -15.51
CA LEU A 74 -4.75 10.61 -15.78
C LEU A 74 -5.51 11.23 -14.60
N LEU A 75 -5.20 10.81 -13.37
CA LEU A 75 -5.81 11.37 -12.16
C LEU A 75 -5.50 12.86 -12.02
N PHE A 76 -4.25 13.25 -12.20
CA PHE A 76 -3.80 14.64 -12.02
C PHE A 76 -4.31 15.54 -13.13
N GLU A 77 -4.35 15.05 -14.39
CA GLU A 77 -4.99 15.75 -15.50
C GLU A 77 -6.49 15.97 -15.25
N GLY A 78 -7.21 14.96 -14.75
CA GLY A 78 -8.63 15.09 -14.41
C GLY A 78 -8.92 16.05 -13.26
N LEU A 79 -7.93 16.33 -12.41
CA LEU A 79 -8.02 17.26 -11.28
C LEU A 79 -7.37 18.62 -11.57
N ASP A 80 -6.88 18.88 -12.79
CA ASP A 80 -6.11 20.08 -13.13
C ASP A 80 -4.94 20.35 -12.16
N LEU A 81 -4.23 19.28 -11.80
CA LEU A 81 -3.08 19.29 -10.91
C LEU A 81 -1.77 19.15 -11.70
N PRO A 82 -0.73 19.94 -11.38
CA PRO A 82 0.57 19.76 -11.98
C PRO A 82 1.21 18.48 -11.45
N ILE A 83 1.78 17.67 -12.35
CA ILE A 83 2.63 16.54 -11.99
C ILE A 83 4.02 17.08 -11.67
N LYS A 84 4.49 16.85 -10.45
CA LYS A 84 5.87 17.16 -10.06
C LYS A 84 6.74 15.93 -10.32
N GLU A 85 7.75 16.07 -11.18
CA GLU A 85 8.71 14.99 -11.37
C GLU A 85 9.48 14.73 -10.07
N ASN A 86 9.40 13.50 -9.59
CA ASN A 86 10.15 13.04 -8.43
C ASN A 86 10.71 11.64 -8.75
N PRO A 87 12.04 11.47 -8.86
CA PRO A 87 12.64 10.17 -9.16
C PRO A 87 12.44 9.13 -8.05
N TYR A 88 11.96 9.54 -6.88
CA TYR A 88 11.65 8.66 -5.74
C TYR A 88 10.15 8.35 -5.58
N ASP A 89 9.30 8.84 -6.48
CA ASP A 89 7.87 8.55 -6.44
C ASP A 89 7.57 7.19 -7.07
N ALA A 90 7.14 6.22 -6.24
CA ALA A 90 6.72 4.90 -6.68
C ALA A 90 5.32 4.89 -7.33
N SER A 91 4.56 5.97 -7.19
CA SER A 91 3.20 6.15 -7.74
C SER A 91 2.22 5.03 -7.37
N TYR A 92 2.45 4.28 -6.29
CA TYR A 92 1.54 3.22 -5.87
C TYR A 92 0.27 3.80 -5.21
N TYR A 93 0.46 4.88 -4.44
CA TYR A 93 -0.62 5.69 -3.89
C TYR A 93 -0.38 7.15 -4.25
N ALA A 94 -1.43 7.87 -4.61
CA ALA A 94 -1.45 9.33 -4.66
C ALA A 94 -2.13 9.87 -3.40
N GLU A 95 -1.59 10.95 -2.85
CA GLU A 95 -2.26 11.74 -1.82
C GLU A 95 -2.85 13.00 -2.46
N PHE A 96 -4.11 13.29 -2.15
CA PHE A 96 -4.86 14.40 -2.69
C PHE A 96 -5.52 15.18 -1.54
N ASP A 97 -5.15 16.44 -1.36
CA ASP A 97 -5.78 17.34 -0.39
C ASP A 97 -6.92 18.11 -1.07
N LEU A 98 -8.15 17.73 -0.75
CA LEU A 98 -9.34 18.28 -1.35
C LEU A 98 -9.54 19.76 -1.00
N LEU A 99 -9.21 20.16 0.23
CA LEU A 99 -9.42 21.53 0.70
C LEU A 99 -8.42 22.48 0.05
N GLN A 100 -7.15 22.06 -0.06
CA GLN A 100 -6.13 22.80 -0.81
C GLN A 100 -6.48 22.90 -2.30
N TRP A 101 -7.00 21.82 -2.88
CA TRP A 101 -7.47 21.83 -4.26
C TRP A 101 -8.66 22.78 -4.46
N ALA A 102 -9.63 22.76 -3.55
CA ALA A 102 -10.79 23.65 -3.57
C ALA A 102 -10.36 25.13 -3.44
N LEU A 103 -9.42 25.43 -2.54
CA LEU A 103 -8.84 26.76 -2.35
C LEU A 103 -8.17 27.27 -3.63
N LYS A 104 -7.38 26.42 -4.30
CA LYS A 104 -6.65 26.79 -5.52
C LYS A 104 -7.59 27.03 -6.72
N ASN A 105 -8.60 26.20 -6.90
CA ASN A 105 -9.45 26.21 -8.10
C ASN A 105 -10.70 27.09 -7.98
N TYR A 106 -11.21 27.31 -6.77
CA TYR A 106 -12.46 28.04 -6.54
C TYR A 106 -12.34 29.17 -5.51
N GLY A 107 -11.16 29.38 -4.93
CA GLY A 107 -10.87 30.49 -4.03
C GLY A 107 -11.26 30.26 -2.57
N PRO A 108 -10.90 31.20 -1.68
CA PRO A 108 -11.04 31.05 -0.24
C PRO A 108 -12.50 31.04 0.24
N GLU A 109 -13.40 31.74 -0.46
CA GLU A 109 -14.83 31.76 -0.10
C GLU A 109 -15.44 30.37 -0.18
N PHE A 110 -15.17 29.63 -1.26
CA PHE A 110 -15.65 28.26 -1.44
C PHE A 110 -14.97 27.28 -0.48
N ALA A 111 -13.65 27.38 -0.31
CA ALA A 111 -12.92 26.52 0.63
C ALA A 111 -13.44 26.66 2.06
N ASN A 112 -13.66 27.89 2.54
CA ASN A 112 -14.22 28.16 3.87
C ASN A 112 -15.66 27.64 4.00
N TYR A 113 -16.47 27.79 2.94
CA TYR A 113 -17.82 27.21 2.91
C TYR A 113 -17.76 25.68 3.01
N LEU A 114 -16.89 25.02 2.24
CA LEU A 114 -16.72 23.57 2.26
C LEU A 114 -16.33 23.09 3.67
N GLU A 115 -15.33 23.72 4.28
CA GLU A 115 -14.81 23.37 5.61
C GLU A 115 -15.84 23.62 6.72
N SER A 116 -16.65 24.67 6.61
CA SER A 116 -17.63 25.03 7.65
C SER A 116 -18.92 24.20 7.58
N ASN A 117 -19.24 23.60 6.43
CA ASN A 117 -20.55 22.95 6.19
C ASN A 117 -20.45 21.44 5.98
N TYR A 118 -19.27 20.90 5.67
CA TYR A 118 -19.07 19.49 5.37
C TYR A 118 -17.86 18.93 6.11
N LYS A 119 -17.82 17.60 6.21
CA LYS A 119 -16.66 16.85 6.67
C LYS A 119 -16.03 16.09 5.49
N PRO A 120 -14.74 15.74 5.55
CA PRO A 120 -14.10 14.92 4.51
C PRO A 120 -14.85 13.61 4.21
N VAL A 121 -15.43 12.99 5.25
CA VAL A 121 -16.21 11.75 5.10
C VAL A 121 -17.48 11.94 4.26
N ASP A 122 -18.10 13.13 4.27
CA ASP A 122 -19.33 13.39 3.49
C ASP A 122 -19.02 13.37 1.99
N VAL A 123 -17.85 13.89 1.60
CA VAL A 123 -17.38 13.85 0.20
C VAL A 123 -17.05 12.41 -0.20
N LEU A 124 -16.43 11.62 0.68
CA LEU A 124 -16.14 10.22 0.42
C LEU A 124 -17.39 9.37 0.27
N TYR A 125 -18.43 9.63 1.07
CA TYR A 125 -19.72 8.95 0.93
C TYR A 125 -20.38 9.28 -0.41
N LYS A 126 -20.38 10.56 -0.80
CA LYS A 126 -20.93 10.97 -2.09
C LYS A 126 -20.18 10.34 -3.26
N LEU A 127 -18.84 10.29 -3.19
CA LEU A 127 -18.03 9.59 -4.19
C LEU A 127 -18.40 8.09 -4.26
N ALA A 128 -18.54 7.42 -3.12
CA ALA A 128 -18.91 6.02 -3.06
C ALA A 128 -20.32 5.77 -3.63
N GLU A 129 -21.27 6.66 -3.37
CA GLU A 129 -22.63 6.60 -3.91
C GLU A 129 -22.66 6.79 -5.43
N GLU A 130 -21.95 7.80 -5.95
CA GLU A 130 -21.99 8.16 -7.37
C GLU A 130 -21.12 7.26 -8.26
N SER A 131 -20.01 6.73 -7.72
CA SER A 131 -18.99 6.01 -8.51
C SER A 131 -18.71 4.58 -8.04
N SER A 132 -19.29 4.14 -6.92
CA SER A 132 -18.95 2.86 -6.28
C SER A 132 -17.45 2.71 -5.93
N ILE A 133 -16.75 3.84 -5.73
CA ILE A 133 -15.34 3.89 -5.34
C ILE A 133 -15.21 4.37 -3.89
N VAL A 134 -14.47 3.62 -3.08
CA VAL A 134 -14.14 3.99 -1.70
C VAL A 134 -12.66 4.36 -1.61
N LEU A 135 -12.37 5.56 -1.10
CA LEU A 135 -11.01 6.04 -0.86
C LEU A 135 -10.67 6.03 0.64
N LEU A 136 -9.37 6.00 0.94
CA LEU A 136 -8.88 6.04 2.31
C LEU A 136 -8.70 7.50 2.76
N SER A 137 -9.16 7.85 3.96
CA SER A 137 -8.86 9.16 4.56
C SER A 137 -7.38 9.27 4.90
N GLY A 138 -6.77 10.41 4.57
CA GLY A 138 -5.38 10.75 4.87
C GLY A 138 -5.15 11.16 6.32
N GLY A 139 -6.17 11.72 7.00
CA GLY A 139 -6.11 12.06 8.42
C GLY A 139 -5.80 10.86 9.33
N GLY A 140 -6.20 9.64 8.93
CA GLY A 140 -5.84 8.39 9.62
C GLY A 140 -4.37 7.97 9.48
N PHE A 141 -3.60 8.65 8.63
CA PHE A 141 -2.20 8.37 8.31
C PHE A 141 -1.28 9.57 8.59
N GLN A 142 -1.66 10.46 9.51
CA GLN A 142 -0.92 11.69 9.84
C GLN A 142 -0.85 12.70 8.66
N GLY A 143 -1.74 12.56 7.67
CA GLY A 143 -1.95 13.56 6.61
C GLY A 143 -2.90 14.69 7.05
N PRO A 144 -3.07 15.74 6.23
CA PRO A 144 -4.11 16.74 6.44
C PRO A 144 -5.48 16.10 6.60
N GLU A 145 -6.36 16.70 7.41
CA GLU A 145 -7.70 16.17 7.66
C GLU A 145 -8.51 15.96 6.36
N TRP A 146 -8.34 16.88 5.41
CA TRP A 146 -9.00 16.88 4.10
C TRP A 146 -8.24 16.11 3.02
N SER A 147 -7.14 15.44 3.36
CA SER A 147 -6.44 14.60 2.39
C SER A 147 -7.04 13.21 2.28
N VAL A 148 -6.94 12.64 1.08
CA VAL A 148 -7.37 11.28 0.75
C VAL A 148 -6.24 10.55 0.06
N ARG A 149 -6.17 9.23 0.25
CA ARG A 149 -5.21 8.34 -0.40
C ARG A 149 -5.91 7.50 -1.46
N ILE A 150 -5.39 7.57 -2.67
CA ILE A 150 -5.92 6.91 -3.86
C ILE A 150 -4.90 5.87 -4.30
N SER A 151 -5.30 4.59 -4.36
CA SER A 151 -4.43 3.56 -4.94
C SER A 151 -4.45 3.65 -6.45
N LEU A 152 -3.27 3.68 -7.06
CA LEU A 152 -3.11 3.66 -8.51
C LEU A 152 -2.90 2.23 -9.04
N ALA A 153 -2.95 1.23 -8.16
CA ALA A 153 -2.76 -0.17 -8.52
C ALA A 153 -4.09 -0.91 -8.78
N ASN A 154 -5.20 -0.47 -8.18
CA ASN A 154 -6.43 -1.27 -8.06
C ASN A 154 -7.63 -0.82 -8.91
N LEU A 155 -7.60 0.37 -9.51
CA LEU A 155 -8.68 0.87 -10.35
C LEU A 155 -8.37 0.68 -11.84
N LEU A 156 -9.38 0.35 -12.63
CA LEU A 156 -9.27 0.30 -14.09
C LEU A 156 -9.22 1.73 -14.64
N ASN A 157 -8.56 1.89 -15.79
CA ASN A 157 -8.68 3.14 -16.53
C ASN A 157 -10.07 3.13 -17.17
N PHE A 158 -10.89 4.14 -16.89
CA PHE A 158 -12.09 4.38 -17.68
C PHE A 158 -11.63 4.98 -19.02
N ASN A 159 -11.92 4.26 -20.11
CA ASN A 159 -11.77 4.78 -21.48
C ASN A 159 -13.01 5.57 -21.87
#